data_AF-A0AA39YQS5-F1
#
_entry.id   AF-A0AA39YQS5-F1
#
_cell.length_a   1.000
_cell.length_b   1.000
_cell.length_c   1.000
_cell.angle_alpha   90.00
_cell.angle_beta   90.00
_cell.angle_gamma   90.00
#
_symmetry.space_group_name_H-M   'P 1'
#
loop_
_entity.id
_entity.type
_entity.pdbx_description
1 polymer ?
#
loop_
_entity_poly.entity_id
_entity_poly.type
_entity_poly.pdbx_seq_one_letter_code
_entity_poly.pdbx_strand_id
1 'polypeptide(L)'
;MGETVTIRVQAAPPSATVVEVPYDTVLANPEQYFQAADLVWVMVASAMVFLMVPALSLIYAALSNRSFAMTMFRLPLMTAAVVGLQWVFWGYSITFTDGSLWYGGETRANALVDAVARPIAVGTGEGPSIPELLFVLYEGMFASFTAAIVCGGIVHRARPARFLIFISFWSTLVYSPVARWTWHRKGWSNQLGVLDFAGGTPVHITSGTTVAAFALFYDFETSKLSLFRYSQALLLRIGKRIAHDFEIIWVVAKSCFRILKTLLTGAEWIKPEPAEYSVPPTVDAGHFEPYNNTYLVLGTALLWFGWAGFNGGSALGANLRAVSAWLSTHVAACAGGVVGILWQWSEKLLDAGGRNFEAMPPDARYADLTVISFCDGAIAGLVAITPGSGFVPVWSAAIFGAVAALVVGFVKKESAAVLRHDKLHVFAVHAGAGLVGMCLTGLFADPTTVGLDGHSTLPHPEYSTGRRLGYQIADVLAAVAYSFVMTIAILNFMKFSVFAFQWLLSRDATLRDASGCYKRDEAGNYEVEVFVDNLQATQPQRWRDDPLLQGSVAANGVVIAGANPHILAPGDGQGDGNGEALHIQNPNGV
;
A
#
# COMPACT_ATOMS: atom_id res chain seq x y z
N MET A 1 -35.36 -6.32 28.01
CA MET A 1 -35.85 -7.53 28.70
C MET A 1 -35.36 -8.75 27.93
N GLY A 2 -34.45 -9.52 28.51
CA GLY A 2 -34.31 -10.95 28.27
C GLY A 2 -33.59 -11.42 27.00
N GLU A 3 -32.58 -10.71 26.50
CA GLU A 3 -31.71 -11.28 25.46
C GLU A 3 -30.79 -12.35 26.06
N THR A 4 -30.85 -13.57 25.54
CA THR A 4 -29.94 -14.66 25.91
C THR A 4 -28.80 -14.71 24.91
N VAL A 5 -27.57 -14.84 25.40
CA VAL A 5 -26.38 -15.06 24.56
C VAL A 5 -25.81 -16.45 24.81
N THR A 6 -25.34 -17.10 23.75
CA THR A 6 -24.62 -18.37 23.83
C THR A 6 -23.14 -18.09 24.00
N ILE A 7 -22.54 -18.54 25.10
CA ILE A 7 -21.11 -18.36 25.37
C ILE A 7 -20.43 -19.70 25.55
N ARG A 8 -19.22 -19.83 25.00
CA ARG A 8 -18.36 -20.99 25.19
C ARG A 8 -17.30 -20.63 26.22
N VAL A 9 -17.43 -21.23 27.41
CA VAL A 9 -16.46 -21.07 28.49
C VAL A 9 -15.52 -22.25 28.46
N GLN A 10 -14.21 -21.99 28.54
CA GLN A 10 -13.25 -23.07 28.62
C GLN A 10 -13.38 -23.80 29.96
N ALA A 11 -13.82 -25.06 29.93
CA ALA A 11 -13.73 -25.94 31.07
C ALA A 11 -12.40 -26.71 31.05
N ALA A 12 -12.10 -27.45 32.12
CA ALA A 12 -10.93 -28.33 32.15
C ALA A 12 -10.92 -29.24 30.90
N PRO A 13 -9.74 -29.51 30.32
CA PRO A 13 -9.64 -30.31 29.09
C PRO A 13 -10.43 -31.62 29.20
N PRO A 14 -11.19 -32.06 28.18
CA PRO A 14 -11.02 -31.73 26.77
C PRO A 14 -12.16 -30.92 26.11
N SER A 15 -13.09 -30.31 26.86
CA SER A 15 -14.26 -29.66 26.23
C SER A 15 -14.52 -28.26 26.78
N ALA A 16 -14.70 -27.27 25.89
CA ALA A 16 -15.38 -26.03 26.25
C ALA A 16 -16.86 -26.33 26.56
N THR A 17 -17.38 -25.81 27.67
CA THR A 17 -18.79 -25.95 28.01
C THR A 17 -19.56 -24.83 27.32
N VAL A 18 -20.51 -25.20 26.48
CA VAL A 18 -21.47 -24.26 25.89
C VAL A 18 -22.53 -23.96 26.95
N VAL A 19 -22.68 -22.70 27.31
CA VAL A 19 -23.68 -22.25 28.29
C VAL A 19 -24.52 -21.15 27.66
N GLU A 20 -25.84 -21.26 27.80
CA GLU A 20 -26.76 -20.16 27.48
C GLU A 20 -26.98 -19.33 28.74
N VAL A 21 -26.67 -18.04 28.64
CA VAL A 21 -26.71 -17.12 29.79
C VAL A 21 -27.41 -15.83 29.37
N PRO A 22 -28.27 -15.24 30.21
CA PRO A 22 -28.80 -13.91 29.96
C PRO A 22 -27.66 -12.90 29.77
N TYR A 23 -27.77 -12.05 28.74
CA TYR A 23 -26.72 -11.07 28.42
C TYR A 23 -26.41 -10.14 29.60
N ASP A 24 -27.45 -9.71 30.34
CA ASP A 24 -27.30 -8.86 31.52
C ASP A 24 -26.41 -9.50 32.61
N THR A 25 -26.40 -10.84 32.70
CA THR A 25 -25.54 -11.58 33.63
C THR A 25 -24.08 -11.58 33.18
N VAL A 26 -23.84 -11.75 31.87
CA VAL A 26 -22.50 -11.67 31.27
C VAL A 26 -21.93 -10.27 31.44
N LEU A 27 -22.76 -9.23 31.22
CA LEU A 27 -22.37 -7.84 31.38
C LEU A 27 -22.04 -7.49 32.85
N ALA A 28 -22.78 -8.06 33.81
CA ALA A 28 -22.53 -7.83 35.23
C ALA A 28 -21.25 -8.50 35.75
N ASN A 29 -20.82 -9.63 35.14
CA ASN A 29 -19.67 -10.41 35.59
C ASN A 29 -18.82 -10.96 34.42
N PRO A 30 -18.26 -10.11 33.54
CA PRO A 30 -17.62 -10.57 32.30
C PRO A 30 -16.40 -11.47 32.53
N GLU A 31 -15.68 -11.29 33.64
CA GLU A 31 -14.50 -12.07 33.99
C GLU A 31 -14.79 -13.56 34.24
N GLN A 32 -16.04 -13.93 34.52
CA GLN A 32 -16.45 -15.33 34.70
C GLN A 32 -16.57 -16.09 33.37
N TYR A 33 -16.64 -15.36 32.26
CA TYR A 33 -17.04 -15.91 30.97
C TYR A 33 -15.95 -15.85 29.90
N PHE A 34 -14.91 -15.01 30.10
CA PHE A 34 -13.82 -14.83 29.15
C PHE A 34 -12.48 -15.22 29.76
N GLN A 35 -11.58 -15.80 28.94
CA GLN A 35 -10.25 -16.18 29.40
C GLN A 35 -9.34 -14.96 29.52
N ALA A 36 -8.83 -14.70 30.73
CA ALA A 36 -7.92 -13.58 30.97
C ALA A 36 -6.65 -13.60 30.07
N ALA A 37 -6.11 -14.78 29.78
CA ALA A 37 -4.95 -14.92 28.90
C ALA A 37 -5.23 -14.46 27.47
N ASP A 38 -6.39 -14.82 26.92
CA ASP A 38 -6.84 -14.40 25.59
C ASP A 38 -7.07 -12.88 25.55
N LEU A 39 -7.68 -12.32 26.61
CA LEU A 39 -7.88 -10.88 26.72
C LEU A 39 -6.55 -10.13 26.68
N VAL A 40 -5.59 -10.54 27.51
CA VAL A 40 -4.26 -9.92 27.59
C VAL A 40 -3.53 -10.03 26.25
N TRP A 41 -3.55 -11.20 25.62
CA TRP A 41 -2.90 -11.40 24.33
C TRP A 41 -3.48 -10.48 23.25
N VAL A 42 -4.80 -10.44 23.10
CA VAL A 42 -5.45 -9.63 22.04
C VAL A 42 -5.33 -8.13 22.33
N MET A 43 -5.30 -7.69 23.59
CA MET A 43 -5.00 -6.30 23.95
C MET A 43 -3.57 -5.91 23.56
N VAL A 44 -2.58 -6.75 23.88
CA VAL A 44 -1.18 -6.52 23.50
C VAL A 44 -1.03 -6.55 21.98
N ALA A 45 -1.68 -7.50 21.30
CA ALA A 45 -1.71 -7.58 19.85
C ALA A 45 -2.31 -6.32 19.22
N SER A 46 -3.39 -5.78 19.79
CA SER A 46 -3.98 -4.50 19.36
C SER A 46 -2.97 -3.35 19.42
N ALA A 47 -2.22 -3.24 20.53
CA ALA A 47 -1.18 -2.22 20.67
C ALA A 47 -0.02 -2.41 19.66
N MET A 48 0.36 -3.65 19.39
CA MET A 48 1.35 -3.98 18.35
C MET A 48 0.88 -3.58 16.95
N VAL A 49 -0.39 -3.83 16.60
CA VAL A 49 -0.96 -3.39 15.30
C VAL A 49 -1.06 -1.87 15.24
N PHE A 50 -1.45 -1.20 16.31
CA PHE A 50 -1.45 0.26 16.35
C PHE A 50 -0.06 0.85 16.04
N LEU A 51 1.01 0.25 16.59
CA LEU A 51 2.40 0.66 16.35
C LEU A 51 2.82 0.53 14.88
N MET A 52 2.13 -0.27 14.08
CA MET A 52 2.40 -0.38 12.63
C MET A 52 2.10 0.93 11.89
N VAL A 53 1.19 1.78 12.39
CA VAL A 53 0.87 3.08 11.76
C VAL A 53 2.07 4.05 11.85
N PRO A 54 2.65 4.38 13.02
CA PRO A 54 3.85 5.21 13.08
C PRO A 54 5.07 4.54 12.43
N ALA A 55 5.15 3.20 12.43
CA ALA A 55 6.18 2.47 11.70
C ALA A 55 6.09 2.75 10.18
N LEU A 56 4.88 2.69 9.63
CA LEU A 56 4.60 3.04 8.24
C LEU A 56 4.88 4.51 7.92
N SER A 57 4.56 5.42 8.85
CA SER A 57 4.92 6.85 8.73
C SER A 57 6.43 7.06 8.58
N LEU A 58 7.25 6.29 9.30
CA LEU A 58 8.71 6.34 9.15
C LEU A 58 9.16 5.84 7.78
N ILE A 59 8.61 4.71 7.32
CA ILE A 59 8.92 4.14 5.99
C ILE A 59 8.52 5.13 4.89
N TYR A 60 7.32 5.69 4.95
CA TYR A 60 6.84 6.63 3.93
C TYR A 60 7.59 7.97 3.96
N ALA A 61 7.99 8.46 5.13
CA ALA A 61 8.85 9.62 5.23
C ALA A 61 10.24 9.33 4.62
N ALA A 62 10.82 8.15 4.91
CA ALA A 62 12.09 7.70 4.37
C ALA A 62 12.07 7.58 2.85
N LEU A 63 11.01 6.98 2.30
CA LEU A 63 10.81 6.78 0.87
C LEU A 63 10.16 8.01 0.19
N SER A 64 10.15 9.17 0.81
CA SER A 64 9.71 10.41 0.16
C SER A 64 10.87 11.40 0.07
N ASN A 65 10.75 12.45 -0.73
CA ASN A 65 11.75 13.51 -0.74
C ASN A 65 11.76 14.34 0.57
N ARG A 66 12.88 15.01 0.84
CA ARG A 66 13.10 15.83 2.05
C ARG A 66 11.98 16.85 2.30
N SER A 67 11.46 17.48 1.24
CA SER A 67 10.44 18.52 1.36
C SER A 67 9.05 17.96 1.69
N PHE A 68 8.79 16.68 1.43
CA PHE A 68 7.50 16.04 1.68
C PHE A 68 7.52 15.04 2.85
N ALA A 69 8.70 14.70 3.37
CA ALA A 69 8.89 13.74 4.48
C ALA A 69 8.00 14.03 5.69
N MET A 70 7.89 15.29 6.14
CA MET A 70 7.01 15.64 7.26
C MET A 70 5.53 15.42 6.95
N THR A 71 5.12 15.60 5.70
CA THR A 71 3.75 15.30 5.29
C THR A 71 3.49 13.80 5.28
N MET A 72 4.42 13.00 4.75
CA MET A 72 4.31 11.54 4.77
C MET A 72 4.45 10.92 6.15
N PHE A 73 5.12 11.59 7.09
CA PHE A 73 5.16 11.17 8.48
C PHE A 73 3.82 11.39 9.19
N ARG A 74 3.23 12.59 9.07
CA ARG A 74 2.01 12.95 9.81
C ARG A 74 0.72 12.37 9.22
N LEU A 75 0.67 12.19 7.90
CA LEU A 75 -0.57 11.85 7.20
C LEU A 75 -1.12 10.46 7.57
N PRO A 76 -0.32 9.38 7.64
CA PRO A 76 -0.80 8.08 8.09
C PRO A 76 -1.37 8.13 9.53
N LEU A 77 -0.74 8.90 10.43
CA LEU A 77 -1.23 9.10 11.80
C LEU A 77 -2.58 9.83 11.84
N MET A 78 -2.72 10.92 11.09
CA MET A 78 -4.00 11.65 10.97
C MET A 78 -5.09 10.77 10.37
N THR A 79 -4.73 9.95 9.38
CA THR A 79 -5.64 9.02 8.71
C THR A 79 -6.13 7.93 9.66
N ALA A 80 -5.21 7.34 10.44
CA ALA A 80 -5.57 6.37 11.47
C ALA A 80 -6.50 6.98 12.52
N ALA A 81 -6.28 8.23 12.94
CA ALA A 81 -7.19 8.90 13.87
C ALA A 81 -8.60 9.10 13.31
N VAL A 82 -8.71 9.56 12.04
CA VAL A 82 -10.02 9.74 11.36
C VAL A 82 -10.74 8.42 11.18
N VAL A 83 -10.04 7.38 10.73
CA VAL A 83 -10.64 6.05 10.54
C VAL A 83 -10.96 5.38 11.87
N GLY A 84 -10.17 5.59 12.92
CA GLY A 84 -10.50 5.15 14.27
C GLY A 84 -11.81 5.76 14.79
N LEU A 85 -12.05 7.06 14.55
CA LEU A 85 -13.35 7.68 14.86
C LEU A 85 -14.48 7.08 14.03
N GLN A 86 -14.28 6.97 12.71
CA GLN A 86 -15.27 6.38 11.80
C GLN A 86 -15.62 4.94 12.20
N TRP A 87 -14.63 4.17 12.64
CA TRP A 87 -14.78 2.80 13.14
C TRP A 87 -15.73 2.71 14.33
N VAL A 88 -15.50 3.56 15.33
CA VAL A 88 -16.32 3.66 16.55
C VAL A 88 -17.75 4.10 16.22
N PHE A 89 -17.92 5.10 15.34
CA PHE A 89 -19.25 5.63 15.04
C PHE A 89 -20.14 4.63 14.27
N TRP A 90 -19.61 3.99 13.22
CA TRP A 90 -20.38 3.03 12.42
C TRP A 90 -19.55 1.98 11.70
N GLY A 91 -18.23 2.15 11.53
CA GLY A 91 -17.41 1.23 10.75
C GLY A 91 -17.43 -0.20 11.31
N TYR A 92 -17.34 -0.36 12.63
CA TYR A 92 -17.50 -1.66 13.28
C TYR A 92 -18.88 -2.25 12.99
N SER A 93 -19.95 -1.46 13.20
CA SER A 93 -21.32 -1.90 12.96
C SER A 93 -21.52 -2.42 11.54
N ILE A 94 -21.12 -1.62 10.54
CA ILE A 94 -21.26 -1.98 9.13
C ILE A 94 -20.45 -3.23 8.75
N THR A 95 -19.34 -3.48 9.44
CA THR A 95 -18.45 -4.60 9.11
C THR A 95 -18.91 -5.90 9.79
N PHE A 96 -19.09 -5.88 11.11
CA PHE A 96 -19.13 -7.10 11.93
C PHE A 96 -20.47 -7.40 12.61
N THR A 97 -21.46 -6.52 12.52
CA THR A 97 -22.80 -6.82 13.04
C THR A 97 -23.64 -7.62 12.05
N ASP A 98 -24.77 -8.16 12.51
CA ASP A 98 -25.67 -8.88 11.63
C ASP A 98 -26.27 -7.96 10.55
N GLY A 99 -26.58 -8.57 9.40
CA GLY A 99 -27.06 -7.86 8.22
C GLY A 99 -26.98 -8.75 6.99
N SER A 100 -26.78 -8.13 5.83
CA SER A 100 -26.63 -8.81 4.54
C SER A 100 -25.25 -9.42 4.34
N LEU A 101 -25.06 -10.07 3.21
CA LEU A 101 -23.77 -10.62 2.77
C LEU A 101 -22.75 -9.54 2.34
N TRP A 102 -23.21 -8.30 2.10
CA TRP A 102 -22.37 -7.16 1.68
C TRP A 102 -22.13 -6.12 2.78
N TYR A 103 -23.13 -5.89 3.63
CA TYR A 103 -23.12 -4.89 4.70
C TYR A 103 -23.86 -5.40 5.93
N GLY A 104 -23.30 -5.13 7.11
CA GLY A 104 -23.97 -5.16 8.41
C GLY A 104 -24.75 -3.85 8.63
N GLY A 105 -24.86 -3.42 9.88
CA GLY A 105 -25.39 -2.10 10.22
C GLY A 105 -26.41 -2.10 11.36
N GLU A 106 -26.29 -3.01 12.32
CA GLU A 106 -27.13 -2.96 13.51
C GLU A 106 -26.88 -1.66 14.28
N THR A 107 -27.94 -0.89 14.48
CA THR A 107 -27.84 0.42 15.15
C THR A 107 -27.37 0.30 16.60
N ARG A 108 -27.50 -0.88 17.22
CA ARG A 108 -27.01 -1.15 18.59
C ARG A 108 -25.51 -0.87 18.74
N ALA A 109 -24.73 -1.17 17.71
CA ALA A 109 -23.27 -1.07 17.76
C ALA A 109 -22.75 0.26 17.23
N ASN A 110 -23.63 1.15 16.75
CA ASN A 110 -23.24 2.50 16.35
C ASN A 110 -22.79 3.28 17.58
N ALA A 111 -21.70 4.03 17.45
CA ALA A 111 -21.02 4.71 18.55
C ALA A 111 -20.72 3.80 19.75
N LEU A 112 -20.64 2.48 19.53
CA LEU A 112 -20.43 1.44 20.53
C LEU A 112 -21.44 1.47 21.70
N VAL A 113 -22.67 1.95 21.46
CA VAL A 113 -23.72 2.09 22.48
C VAL A 113 -23.99 0.76 23.20
N ASP A 114 -23.99 -0.34 22.45
CA ASP A 114 -24.24 -1.69 22.97
C ASP A 114 -23.34 -2.72 22.27
N ALA A 115 -22.03 -2.45 22.33
CA ALA A 115 -20.95 -3.30 21.83
C ALA A 115 -19.92 -3.56 22.94
N VAL A 116 -20.32 -4.31 23.97
CA VAL A 116 -19.52 -4.49 25.20
C VAL A 116 -19.07 -5.95 25.39
N ALA A 117 -19.97 -6.79 25.91
CA ALA A 117 -19.61 -8.13 26.41
C ALA A 117 -20.24 -9.26 25.57
N ARG A 118 -20.75 -8.99 24.37
CA ARG A 118 -21.29 -10.06 23.52
C ARG A 118 -20.15 -11.00 23.10
N PRO A 119 -20.33 -12.31 23.13
CA PRO A 119 -19.28 -13.24 22.78
C PRO A 119 -19.01 -13.21 21.26
N ILE A 120 -17.76 -12.98 20.89
CA ILE A 120 -17.26 -13.17 19.53
C ILE A 120 -16.51 -14.50 19.50
N ALA A 121 -17.01 -15.43 18.68
CA ALA A 121 -16.47 -16.78 18.60
C ALA A 121 -15.28 -16.84 17.65
N VAL A 122 -14.27 -17.65 18.01
CA VAL A 122 -13.05 -17.85 17.21
C VAL A 122 -13.25 -18.97 16.18
N GLY A 123 -12.72 -18.79 14.96
CA GLY A 123 -12.66 -19.85 13.94
C GLY A 123 -14.04 -20.36 13.51
N THR A 124 -14.27 -21.68 13.62
CA THR A 124 -15.57 -22.33 13.36
C THR A 124 -16.64 -22.03 14.39
N GLY A 125 -16.33 -21.16 15.36
CA GLY A 125 -17.19 -20.85 16.49
C GLY A 125 -17.20 -21.93 17.56
N GLU A 126 -16.20 -22.82 17.54
CA GLU A 126 -16.12 -23.95 18.47
C GLU A 126 -15.31 -23.70 19.74
N GLY A 127 -14.41 -22.71 19.71
CA GLY A 127 -13.50 -22.36 20.80
C GLY A 127 -14.05 -21.36 21.82
N PRO A 128 -13.22 -20.97 22.81
CA PRO A 128 -13.50 -19.86 23.71
C PRO A 128 -13.82 -18.59 22.93
N SER A 129 -14.65 -17.73 23.52
CA SER A 129 -15.00 -16.43 22.93
C SER A 129 -14.20 -15.31 23.56
N ILE A 130 -14.07 -14.18 22.85
CA ILE A 130 -13.61 -12.91 23.41
C ILE A 130 -14.78 -11.90 23.46
N PRO A 131 -14.76 -10.89 24.34
CA PRO A 131 -15.80 -9.89 24.40
C PRO A 131 -15.77 -8.98 23.16
N GLU A 132 -16.96 -8.60 22.69
CA GLU A 132 -17.16 -7.74 21.51
C GLU A 132 -16.31 -6.47 21.55
N LEU A 133 -16.21 -5.81 22.70
CA LEU A 133 -15.42 -4.57 22.84
C LEU A 133 -13.92 -4.78 22.55
N LEU A 134 -13.38 -5.94 22.92
CA LEU A 134 -11.98 -6.26 22.63
C LEU A 134 -11.78 -6.53 21.13
N PHE A 135 -12.75 -7.21 20.51
CA PHE A 135 -12.75 -7.43 19.07
C PHE A 135 -12.88 -6.11 18.28
N VAL A 136 -13.73 -5.18 18.74
CA VAL A 136 -13.83 -3.80 18.22
C VAL A 136 -12.47 -3.10 18.23
N LEU A 137 -11.75 -3.18 19.36
CA LEU A 137 -10.43 -2.59 19.53
C LEU A 137 -9.43 -3.19 18.54
N TYR A 138 -9.35 -4.51 18.48
CA TYR A 138 -8.37 -5.23 17.66
C TYR A 138 -8.58 -4.94 16.16
N GLU A 139 -9.79 -5.16 15.65
CA GLU A 139 -10.13 -4.96 14.23
C GLU A 139 -10.09 -3.48 13.81
N GLY A 140 -10.34 -2.56 14.75
CA GLY A 140 -10.18 -1.12 14.51
C GLY A 140 -8.75 -0.73 14.15
N MET A 141 -7.76 -1.49 14.62
CA MET A 141 -6.36 -1.26 14.26
C MET A 141 -6.06 -1.72 12.83
N PHE A 142 -6.69 -2.79 12.34
CA PHE A 142 -6.60 -3.21 10.93
C PHE A 142 -7.21 -2.17 10.01
N ALA A 143 -8.38 -1.61 10.38
CA ALA A 143 -9.02 -0.54 9.62
C ALA A 143 -8.11 0.70 9.53
N SER A 144 -7.55 1.11 10.67
CA SER A 144 -6.66 2.25 10.78
C SER A 144 -5.36 2.05 9.99
N PHE A 145 -4.74 0.87 10.10
CA PHE A 145 -3.52 0.52 9.38
C PHE A 145 -3.75 0.42 7.87
N THR A 146 -4.86 -0.19 7.43
CA THR A 146 -5.19 -0.27 6.00
C THR A 146 -5.35 1.12 5.38
N ALA A 147 -6.07 2.00 6.07
CA ALA A 147 -6.24 3.38 5.63
C ALA A 147 -4.89 4.14 5.60
N ALA A 148 -4.00 3.87 6.56
CA ALA A 148 -2.65 4.40 6.59
C ALA A 148 -1.82 3.95 5.36
N ILE A 149 -1.96 2.71 4.88
CA ILE A 149 -1.31 2.23 3.63
C ILE A 149 -1.75 3.05 2.42
N VAL A 150 -3.05 3.37 2.32
CA VAL A 150 -3.59 4.13 1.18
C VAL A 150 -2.93 5.52 1.03
N CYS A 151 -2.37 6.07 2.11
CA CYS A 151 -1.63 7.35 2.08
C CYS A 151 -0.44 7.34 1.09
N GLY A 152 0.17 6.18 0.82
CA GLY A 152 1.30 6.09 -0.10
C GLY A 152 0.94 6.44 -1.55
N GLY A 153 -0.34 6.35 -1.94
CA GLY A 153 -0.78 6.68 -3.31
C GLY A 153 -0.79 8.17 -3.66
N ILE A 154 -0.73 9.06 -2.66
CA ILE A 154 -0.86 10.51 -2.84
C ILE A 154 0.45 11.28 -2.57
N VAL A 155 1.57 10.56 -2.53
CA VAL A 155 2.91 11.11 -2.32
C VAL A 155 3.20 12.24 -3.33
N HIS A 156 3.68 13.38 -2.82
CA HIS A 156 3.94 14.63 -3.53
C HIS A 156 2.73 15.33 -4.17
N ARG A 157 1.50 14.89 -3.86
CA ARG A 157 0.28 15.37 -4.55
C ARG A 157 -0.86 15.72 -3.60
N ALA A 158 -0.75 15.35 -2.33
CA ALA A 158 -1.84 15.45 -1.39
C ALA A 158 -2.06 16.87 -0.85
N ARG A 159 -3.33 17.25 -0.77
CA ARG A 159 -3.83 18.19 0.24
C ARG A 159 -4.41 17.35 1.37
N PRO A 160 -3.78 17.30 2.57
CA PRO A 160 -4.19 16.38 3.64
C PRO A 160 -5.69 16.41 3.94
N ALA A 161 -6.30 17.60 4.03
CA ALA A 161 -7.73 17.73 4.31
C ALA A 161 -8.63 16.99 3.30
N ARG A 162 -8.32 17.10 1.99
CA ARG A 162 -9.10 16.40 0.94
C ARG A 162 -8.92 14.90 1.05
N PHE A 163 -7.72 14.44 1.37
CA PHE A 163 -7.47 13.01 1.57
C PHE A 163 -8.21 12.47 2.80
N LEU A 164 -8.31 13.22 3.89
CA LEU A 164 -9.06 12.78 5.07
C LEU A 164 -10.57 12.64 4.79
N ILE A 165 -11.13 13.49 3.91
CA ILE A 165 -12.51 13.31 3.43
C ILE A 165 -12.62 12.04 2.58
N PHE A 166 -11.72 11.88 1.60
CA PHE A 166 -11.67 10.67 0.77
C PHE A 166 -11.62 9.40 1.61
N ILE A 167 -10.70 9.35 2.58
CA ILE A 167 -10.44 8.12 3.33
C ILE A 167 -11.59 7.77 4.27
N SER A 168 -12.38 8.77 4.71
CA SER A 168 -13.62 8.55 5.49
C SER A 168 -14.70 7.86 4.67
N PHE A 169 -14.88 8.27 3.40
CA PHE A 169 -15.79 7.56 2.47
C PHE A 169 -15.24 6.19 2.10
N TRP A 170 -13.94 6.11 1.82
CA TRP A 170 -13.29 4.88 1.41
C TRP A 170 -13.31 3.81 2.51
N SER A 171 -13.09 4.18 3.77
CA SER A 171 -13.15 3.21 4.88
C SER A 171 -14.57 2.63 5.03
N THR A 172 -15.60 3.43 4.79
CA THR A 172 -17.00 3.02 4.86
C THR A 172 -17.45 2.19 3.66
N LEU A 173 -17.05 2.57 2.44
CA LEU A 173 -17.58 2.01 1.18
C LEU A 173 -16.66 0.97 0.53
N VAL A 174 -15.39 0.91 0.93
CA VAL A 174 -14.40 -0.02 0.38
C VAL A 174 -13.89 -0.97 1.44
N TYR A 175 -13.29 -0.46 2.52
CA TYR A 175 -12.72 -1.32 3.56
C TYR A 175 -13.79 -2.16 4.28
N SER A 176 -14.81 -1.52 4.86
CA SER A 176 -15.85 -2.24 5.63
C SER A 176 -16.55 -3.35 4.84
N PRO A 177 -16.95 -3.16 3.57
CA PRO A 177 -17.49 -4.26 2.76
C PRO A 177 -16.52 -5.41 2.56
N VAL A 178 -15.29 -5.13 2.14
CA VAL A 178 -14.32 -6.20 1.84
C VAL A 178 -13.93 -6.95 3.13
N ALA A 179 -13.74 -6.24 4.24
CA ALA A 179 -13.51 -6.84 5.56
C ALA A 179 -14.69 -7.73 5.98
N ARG A 180 -15.94 -7.29 5.75
CA ARG A 180 -17.12 -8.12 6.01
C ARG A 180 -17.14 -9.38 5.16
N TRP A 181 -16.87 -9.28 3.86
CA TRP A 181 -16.87 -10.43 2.97
C TRP A 181 -15.93 -11.52 3.46
N THR A 182 -14.76 -11.08 3.95
CA THR A 182 -13.64 -11.93 4.34
C THR A 182 -13.82 -12.54 5.73
N TRP A 183 -14.17 -11.71 6.73
CA TRP A 183 -14.07 -12.11 8.14
C TRP A 183 -15.41 -12.31 8.84
N HIS A 184 -16.49 -11.71 8.35
CA HIS A 184 -17.79 -11.95 8.95
C HIS A 184 -18.34 -13.31 8.47
N ARG A 185 -18.92 -14.10 9.38
CA ARG A 185 -19.54 -15.42 9.11
C ARG A 185 -20.60 -15.44 8.01
N LYS A 186 -21.28 -14.31 7.76
CA LYS A 186 -22.27 -14.13 6.67
C LYS A 186 -21.67 -13.49 5.40
N GLY A 187 -20.39 -13.13 5.43
CA GLY A 187 -19.67 -12.60 4.28
C GLY A 187 -19.52 -13.66 3.20
N TRP A 188 -19.66 -13.29 1.94
CA TRP A 188 -19.70 -14.27 0.86
C TRP A 188 -18.39 -15.01 0.66
N SER A 189 -17.26 -14.31 0.82
CA SER A 189 -15.94 -14.89 0.63
C SER A 189 -15.65 -15.91 1.73
N ASN A 190 -15.98 -15.56 2.98
CA ASN A 190 -15.95 -16.45 4.12
C ASN A 190 -16.82 -17.71 3.89
N GLN A 191 -18.08 -17.52 3.49
CA GLN A 191 -19.01 -18.62 3.21
C GLN A 191 -18.61 -19.49 2.01
N LEU A 192 -17.88 -18.92 1.05
CA LEU A 192 -17.34 -19.67 -0.08
C LEU A 192 -16.20 -20.61 0.35
N GLY A 193 -15.58 -20.36 1.52
CA GLY A 193 -14.46 -21.11 2.05
C GLY A 193 -13.10 -20.52 1.70
N VAL A 194 -13.05 -19.22 1.38
CA VAL A 194 -11.80 -18.50 1.17
C VAL A 194 -11.06 -18.38 2.49
N LEU A 195 -9.75 -18.65 2.45
CA LEU A 195 -8.85 -18.63 3.58
C LEU A 195 -8.08 -17.31 3.59
N ASP A 196 -8.42 -16.44 4.54
CA ASP A 196 -7.66 -15.23 4.81
C ASP A 196 -7.59 -14.98 6.31
N PHE A 197 -6.46 -15.35 6.90
CA PHE A 197 -6.29 -15.39 8.35
C PHE A 197 -6.19 -14.00 8.98
N ALA A 198 -5.42 -13.09 8.35
CA ALA A 198 -5.09 -11.78 8.92
C ALA A 198 -5.21 -10.64 7.90
N GLY A 199 -5.82 -10.85 6.73
CA GLY A 199 -6.20 -9.76 5.84
C GLY A 199 -5.34 -9.57 4.59
N GLY A 200 -4.98 -10.65 3.90
CA GLY A 200 -4.43 -10.58 2.55
C GLY A 200 -5.32 -9.75 1.62
N THR A 201 -6.63 -9.99 1.67
CA THR A 201 -7.65 -9.32 0.85
C THR A 201 -8.06 -7.95 1.39
N PRO A 202 -8.67 -7.81 2.59
CA PRO A 202 -9.20 -6.55 3.09
C PRO A 202 -8.12 -5.52 3.40
N VAL A 203 -6.90 -5.93 3.77
CA VAL A 203 -5.80 -5.00 4.04
C VAL A 203 -4.94 -4.80 2.80
N HIS A 204 -4.26 -5.84 2.33
CA HIS A 204 -3.17 -5.65 1.36
C HIS A 204 -3.64 -5.48 -0.09
N ILE A 205 -4.48 -6.39 -0.59
CA ILE A 205 -5.01 -6.30 -1.96
C ILE A 205 -5.85 -5.03 -2.12
N THR A 206 -6.72 -4.75 -1.15
CA THR A 206 -7.64 -3.61 -1.20
C THR A 206 -6.91 -2.27 -1.15
N SER A 207 -5.92 -2.10 -0.25
CA SER A 207 -5.12 -0.86 -0.19
C SER A 207 -4.19 -0.70 -1.39
N GLY A 208 -3.48 -1.77 -1.80
CA GLY A 208 -2.59 -1.73 -2.96
C GLY A 208 -3.35 -1.40 -4.25
N THR A 209 -4.52 -2.00 -4.46
CA THR A 209 -5.37 -1.71 -5.62
C THR A 209 -5.93 -0.30 -5.58
N THR A 210 -6.27 0.21 -4.39
CA THR A 210 -6.70 1.61 -4.21
C THR A 210 -5.59 2.58 -4.64
N VAL A 211 -4.33 2.29 -4.32
CA VAL A 211 -3.19 3.10 -4.80
C VAL A 211 -3.04 3.02 -6.32
N ALA A 212 -3.24 1.86 -6.94
CA ALA A 212 -3.26 1.75 -8.40
C ALA A 212 -4.40 2.57 -9.03
N ALA A 213 -5.59 2.57 -8.42
CA ALA A 213 -6.72 3.39 -8.86
C ALA A 213 -6.39 4.89 -8.77
N PHE A 214 -5.77 5.35 -7.68
CA PHE A 214 -5.26 6.71 -7.56
C PHE A 214 -4.27 7.07 -8.66
N ALA A 215 -3.30 6.19 -8.91
CA ALA A 215 -2.26 6.42 -9.90
C ALA A 215 -2.85 6.57 -11.32
N LEU A 216 -3.79 5.70 -11.70
CA LEU A 216 -4.45 5.75 -13.00
C LEU A 216 -5.43 6.90 -13.14
N PHE A 217 -6.19 7.23 -12.09
CA PHE A 217 -7.09 8.38 -12.09
C PHE A 217 -6.31 9.67 -12.33
N TYR A 218 -5.18 9.84 -11.64
CA TYR A 218 -4.33 11.02 -11.80
C TYR A 218 -3.65 11.08 -13.18
N ASP A 219 -3.12 9.96 -13.69
CA ASP A 219 -2.53 9.90 -15.04
C ASP A 219 -3.57 10.31 -16.11
N PHE A 220 -4.80 9.82 -15.97
CA PHE A 220 -5.90 10.19 -16.85
C PHE A 220 -6.19 11.69 -16.82
N GLU A 221 -6.41 12.25 -15.62
CA GLU A 221 -6.74 13.67 -15.43
C GLU A 221 -5.64 14.60 -15.95
N THR A 222 -4.37 14.20 -15.88
CA THR A 222 -3.24 15.00 -16.36
C THR A 222 -2.94 14.83 -17.86
N SER A 223 -3.37 13.73 -18.48
CA SER A 223 -3.06 13.42 -19.88
C SER A 223 -3.67 14.39 -20.91
N LYS A 224 -4.70 15.16 -20.53
CA LYS A 224 -5.53 15.98 -21.44
C LYS A 224 -6.20 15.18 -22.58
N LEU A 225 -6.14 13.84 -22.54
CA LEU A 225 -6.73 12.97 -23.54
C LEU A 225 -8.19 12.68 -23.22
N SER A 226 -9.03 12.50 -24.25
CA SER A 226 -10.34 11.87 -24.07
C SER A 226 -10.17 10.45 -23.50
N LEU A 227 -11.15 9.98 -22.71
CA LEU A 227 -11.13 8.64 -22.10
C LEU A 227 -10.78 7.53 -23.09
N PHE A 228 -11.36 7.57 -24.30
CA PHE A 228 -11.07 6.59 -25.35
C PHE A 228 -9.61 6.59 -25.82
N ARG A 229 -9.03 7.77 -26.08
CA ARG A 229 -7.62 7.89 -26.48
C ARG A 229 -6.67 7.51 -25.34
N TYR A 230 -7.03 7.87 -24.11
CA TYR A 230 -6.26 7.48 -22.94
C TYR A 230 -6.27 5.97 -22.74
N SER A 231 -7.43 5.31 -22.85
CA SER A 231 -7.52 3.85 -22.70
C SER A 231 -6.74 3.13 -23.80
N GLN A 232 -6.79 3.60 -25.05
CA GLN A 232 -5.93 3.09 -26.12
C GLN A 232 -4.44 3.27 -25.80
N ALA A 233 -4.01 4.45 -25.35
CA ALA A 233 -2.62 4.70 -24.98
C ALA A 233 -2.16 3.85 -23.78
N LEU A 234 -3.03 3.62 -22.79
CA LEU A 234 -2.78 2.73 -21.66
C LEU A 234 -2.62 1.28 -22.12
N LEU A 235 -3.55 0.78 -22.94
CA LEU A 235 -3.47 -0.58 -23.50
C LEU A 235 -2.21 -0.77 -24.35
N LEU A 236 -1.80 0.24 -25.13
CA LEU A 236 -0.56 0.19 -25.88
C LEU A 236 0.68 0.21 -24.96
N ARG A 237 0.67 0.98 -23.87
CA ARG A 237 1.75 0.95 -22.86
C ARG A 237 1.88 -0.44 -22.23
N ILE A 238 0.75 -1.02 -21.83
CA ILE A 238 0.68 -2.38 -21.26
C ILE A 238 1.16 -3.40 -22.30
N GLY A 239 0.63 -3.35 -23.53
CA GLY A 239 0.96 -4.29 -24.60
C GLY A 239 2.43 -4.24 -25.02
N LYS A 240 3.01 -3.03 -25.14
CA LYS A 240 4.45 -2.86 -25.39
C LYS A 240 5.28 -3.47 -24.27
N ARG A 241 4.83 -3.33 -23.02
CA ARG A 241 5.56 -3.88 -21.89
C ARG A 241 5.51 -5.40 -21.86
N ILE A 242 4.32 -5.98 -22.01
CA ILE A 242 4.14 -7.43 -22.14
C ILE A 242 5.01 -7.99 -23.27
N ALA A 243 5.03 -7.36 -24.45
CA ALA A 243 5.85 -7.80 -25.57
C ALA A 243 7.35 -7.77 -25.26
N HIS A 244 7.83 -6.70 -24.60
CA HIS A 244 9.21 -6.59 -24.14
C HIS A 244 9.58 -7.70 -23.14
N ASP A 245 8.69 -8.03 -22.20
CA ASP A 245 8.94 -9.06 -21.19
C ASP A 245 8.97 -10.46 -21.82
N PHE A 246 8.11 -10.73 -22.80
CA PHE A 246 8.17 -11.98 -23.58
C PHE A 246 9.50 -12.16 -24.29
N GLU A 247 10.07 -11.08 -24.86
CA GLU A 247 11.41 -11.13 -25.47
C GLU A 247 12.49 -11.45 -24.44
N ILE A 248 12.44 -10.84 -23.25
CA ILE A 248 13.38 -11.16 -22.16
C ILE A 248 13.25 -12.62 -21.73
N ILE A 249 12.02 -13.10 -21.46
CA ILE A 249 11.76 -14.49 -21.07
C ILE A 249 12.30 -15.45 -22.13
N TRP A 250 12.10 -15.13 -23.41
CA TRP A 250 12.60 -15.92 -24.52
C TRP A 250 14.12 -15.95 -24.62
N VAL A 251 14.79 -14.82 -24.39
CA VAL A 251 16.27 -14.72 -24.36
C VAL A 251 16.85 -15.53 -23.18
N VAL A 252 16.23 -15.43 -22.00
CA VAL A 252 16.62 -16.20 -20.81
C VAL A 252 16.42 -17.70 -21.06
N ALA A 253 15.26 -18.11 -21.56
CA ALA A 253 14.97 -19.51 -21.89
C ALA A 253 15.97 -20.08 -22.92
N LYS A 254 16.30 -19.31 -23.96
CA LYS A 254 17.36 -19.68 -24.93
C LYS A 254 18.72 -19.82 -24.26
N SER A 255 19.07 -18.94 -23.33
CA SER A 255 20.35 -18.95 -22.63
C SER A 255 20.45 -20.16 -21.70
N CYS A 256 19.40 -20.46 -20.92
CA CYS A 256 19.31 -21.66 -20.09
C CYS A 256 19.37 -22.95 -20.93
N PHE A 257 18.66 -22.99 -22.07
CA PHE A 257 18.72 -24.14 -22.97
C PHE A 257 20.11 -24.36 -23.56
N ARG A 258 20.85 -23.29 -23.89
CA ARG A 258 22.25 -23.39 -24.34
C ARG A 258 23.17 -23.90 -23.24
N ILE A 259 23.05 -23.39 -22.02
CA ILE A 259 23.82 -23.86 -20.86
C ILE A 259 23.54 -25.34 -20.59
N LEU A 260 22.26 -25.73 -20.56
CA LEU A 260 21.86 -27.11 -20.36
C LEU A 260 22.37 -28.03 -21.48
N LYS A 261 22.28 -27.59 -22.74
CA LYS A 261 22.84 -28.31 -23.88
C LYS A 261 24.35 -28.50 -23.74
N THR A 262 25.08 -27.46 -23.35
CA THR A 262 26.54 -27.53 -23.11
C THR A 262 26.89 -28.49 -21.98
N LEU A 263 26.15 -28.45 -20.86
CA LEU A 263 26.32 -29.39 -19.75
C LEU A 263 26.04 -30.85 -20.15
N LEU A 264 25.06 -31.07 -21.03
CA LEU A 264 24.65 -32.41 -21.48
C LEU A 264 25.54 -32.98 -22.60
N THR A 265 26.06 -32.15 -23.50
CA THR A 265 26.82 -32.62 -24.68
C THR A 265 28.34 -32.50 -24.53
N GLY A 266 28.84 -31.93 -23.43
CA GLY A 266 30.27 -31.74 -23.19
C GLY A 266 30.97 -30.84 -24.21
N ALA A 267 30.22 -30.05 -24.98
CA ALA A 267 30.75 -29.21 -26.04
C ALA A 267 31.41 -27.95 -25.44
N GLU A 268 32.64 -27.62 -25.86
CA GLU A 268 33.33 -26.43 -25.40
C GLU A 268 32.50 -25.15 -25.63
N TRP A 269 32.53 -24.28 -24.63
CA TRP A 269 31.76 -23.04 -24.60
C TRP A 269 32.33 -22.06 -25.63
N ILE A 270 31.70 -21.95 -26.80
CA ILE A 270 32.08 -20.96 -27.82
C ILE A 270 31.75 -19.56 -27.28
N LYS A 271 32.79 -18.79 -26.95
CA LYS A 271 32.67 -17.37 -26.57
C LYS A 271 31.98 -16.60 -27.70
N PRO A 272 30.84 -15.95 -27.47
CA PRO A 272 30.31 -15.00 -28.43
C PRO A 272 31.31 -13.85 -28.58
N GLU A 273 31.61 -13.44 -29.82
CA GLU A 273 32.39 -12.23 -30.07
C GLU A 273 31.83 -11.06 -29.25
N PRO A 274 32.69 -10.21 -28.66
CA PRO A 274 32.23 -9.03 -27.97
C PRO A 274 31.53 -8.13 -28.98
N ALA A 275 30.19 -8.08 -28.92
CA ALA A 275 29.47 -6.99 -29.55
C ALA A 275 29.97 -5.70 -28.90
N GLU A 276 30.33 -4.70 -29.71
CA GLU A 276 30.54 -3.34 -29.24
C GLU A 276 29.25 -2.87 -28.55
N TYR A 277 29.23 -3.03 -27.24
CA TYR A 277 28.15 -2.52 -26.42
C TYR A 277 28.43 -1.04 -26.21
N SER A 278 27.85 -0.21 -27.09
CA SER A 278 27.64 1.19 -26.74
C SER A 278 26.72 1.20 -25.54
N VAL A 279 27.23 1.60 -24.38
CA VAL A 279 26.41 1.86 -23.18
C VAL A 279 25.29 2.79 -23.64
N PRO A 280 24.02 2.35 -23.65
CA PRO A 280 22.92 3.25 -23.91
C PRO A 280 23.08 4.41 -22.92
N PRO A 281 22.85 5.68 -23.31
CA PRO A 281 22.80 6.75 -22.33
C PRO A 281 21.88 6.25 -21.22
N THR A 282 22.41 6.19 -20.00
CA THR A 282 21.63 5.83 -18.83
C THR A 282 20.44 6.77 -18.84
N VAL A 283 19.29 6.27 -19.27
CA VAL A 283 18.04 6.90 -18.90
C VAL A 283 18.12 6.84 -17.39
N ASP A 284 18.26 8.00 -16.75
CA ASP A 284 18.09 8.12 -15.30
C ASP A 284 16.71 7.55 -15.00
N ALA A 285 16.64 6.25 -14.83
CA ALA A 285 15.53 5.53 -14.24
C ALA A 285 15.67 5.88 -12.77
N GLY A 286 15.33 7.14 -12.44
CA GLY A 286 15.78 7.83 -11.25
C GLY A 286 15.81 6.89 -10.06
N HIS A 287 17.03 6.48 -9.68
CA HIS A 287 17.25 5.63 -8.53
C HIS A 287 16.63 6.38 -7.36
N PHE A 288 15.51 5.87 -6.88
CA PHE A 288 14.81 6.48 -5.76
C PHE A 288 15.57 6.09 -4.49
N GLU A 289 16.63 6.82 -4.20
CA GLU A 289 17.32 6.68 -2.92
C GLU A 289 16.39 7.21 -1.81
N PRO A 290 16.19 6.46 -0.73
CA PRO A 290 15.45 6.94 0.42
C PRO A 290 16.12 8.22 0.93
N TYR A 291 15.29 9.21 1.25
CA TYR A 291 15.74 10.41 1.94
C TYR A 291 16.45 10.07 3.27
N ASN A 292 16.04 9.00 3.94
CA ASN A 292 16.62 8.59 5.22
C ASN A 292 16.58 7.08 5.44
N ASN A 293 17.72 6.41 5.25
CA ASN A 293 17.85 4.96 5.46
C ASN A 293 17.58 4.54 6.91
N THR A 294 17.90 5.37 7.90
CA THR A 294 17.63 5.07 9.32
C THR A 294 16.13 4.98 9.58
N TYR A 295 15.33 5.88 8.98
CA TYR A 295 13.87 5.83 9.10
C TYR A 295 13.28 4.61 8.40
N LEU A 296 13.82 4.22 7.24
CA LEU A 296 13.39 3.02 6.54
C LEU A 296 13.63 1.77 7.41
N VAL A 297 14.84 1.63 7.96
CA VAL A 297 15.21 0.48 8.80
C VAL A 297 14.42 0.45 10.10
N LEU A 298 14.34 1.57 10.81
CA LEU A 298 13.57 1.66 12.06
C LEU A 298 12.07 1.40 11.82
N GLY A 299 11.51 2.00 10.78
CA GLY A 299 10.13 1.77 10.37
C GLY A 299 9.88 0.31 10.02
N THR A 300 10.78 -0.33 9.27
CA THR A 300 10.66 -1.77 8.95
C THR A 300 10.75 -2.65 10.18
N ALA A 301 11.67 -2.37 11.12
CA ALA A 301 11.80 -3.12 12.36
C ALA A 301 10.56 -3.02 13.25
N LEU A 302 10.00 -1.81 13.40
CA LEU A 302 8.76 -1.59 14.15
C LEU A 302 7.55 -2.22 13.46
N LEU A 303 7.52 -2.19 12.12
CA LEU A 303 6.46 -2.83 11.34
C LEU A 303 6.49 -4.35 11.48
N TRP A 304 7.68 -4.95 11.45
CA TRP A 304 7.88 -6.38 11.68
C TRP A 304 7.47 -6.77 13.11
N PHE A 305 7.88 -6.01 14.12
CA PHE A 305 7.43 -6.22 15.49
C PHE A 305 5.90 -6.12 15.61
N GLY A 306 5.28 -5.09 15.00
CA GLY A 306 3.83 -4.94 14.99
C GLY A 306 3.11 -6.10 14.30
N TRP A 307 3.72 -6.67 13.26
CA TRP A 307 3.18 -7.81 12.53
C TRP A 307 3.05 -9.09 13.37
N ALA A 308 3.79 -9.19 14.48
CA ALA A 308 3.59 -10.24 15.48
C ALA A 308 2.17 -10.22 16.05
N GLY A 309 1.68 -9.04 16.42
CA GLY A 309 0.30 -8.85 16.89
C GLY A 309 -0.73 -8.89 15.75
N PHE A 310 -0.33 -8.46 14.54
CA PHE A 310 -1.19 -8.52 13.36
C PHE A 310 -1.54 -9.97 12.99
N ASN A 311 -0.54 -10.83 12.78
CA ASN A 311 -0.79 -12.22 12.43
C ASN A 311 -1.07 -13.07 13.67
N GLY A 312 -0.24 -13.00 14.72
CA GLY A 312 -0.42 -13.81 15.93
C GLY A 312 -1.72 -13.50 16.68
N GLY A 313 -2.15 -12.23 16.70
CA GLY A 313 -3.40 -11.82 17.32
C GLY A 313 -4.64 -12.29 16.55
N SER A 314 -4.53 -12.62 15.26
CA SER A 314 -5.66 -13.08 14.43
C SER A 314 -6.11 -14.49 14.79
N ALA A 315 -5.36 -15.18 15.66
CA ALA A 315 -5.83 -16.39 16.34
C ALA A 315 -6.87 -16.11 17.45
N LEU A 316 -7.07 -14.83 17.81
CA LEU A 316 -8.02 -14.33 18.82
C LEU A 316 -7.91 -15.00 20.19
N GLY A 317 -6.74 -15.54 20.53
CA GLY A 317 -6.46 -16.20 21.80
C GLY A 317 -4.99 -16.56 21.98
N ALA A 318 -4.59 -16.79 23.23
CA ALA A 318 -3.26 -17.16 23.64
C ALA A 318 -3.05 -18.68 23.50
N ASN A 319 -2.93 -19.15 22.26
CA ASN A 319 -2.88 -20.57 21.91
C ASN A 319 -1.71 -20.93 20.97
N LEU A 320 -1.47 -22.22 20.71
CA LEU A 320 -0.37 -22.65 19.84
C LEU A 320 -0.54 -22.20 18.38
N ARG A 321 -1.78 -21.94 17.93
CA ARG A 321 -2.02 -21.38 16.60
C ARG A 321 -1.51 -19.94 16.49
N ALA A 322 -1.69 -19.13 17.54
CA ALA A 322 -1.09 -17.78 17.63
C ALA A 322 0.45 -17.83 17.55
N VAL A 323 1.06 -18.78 18.26
CA VAL A 323 2.52 -19.00 18.24
C VAL A 323 2.98 -19.43 16.84
N SER A 324 2.27 -20.35 16.20
CA SER A 324 2.56 -20.80 14.83
C SER A 324 2.44 -19.65 13.82
N ALA A 325 1.41 -18.82 13.94
CA ALA A 325 1.21 -17.66 13.06
C ALA A 325 2.32 -16.62 13.22
N TRP A 326 2.72 -16.30 14.45
CA TRP A 326 3.85 -15.41 14.67
C TRP A 326 5.15 -16.01 14.14
N LEU A 327 5.44 -17.28 14.40
CA LEU A 327 6.66 -17.91 13.90
C LEU A 327 6.70 -17.94 12.36
N SER A 328 5.59 -18.27 11.71
CA SER A 328 5.45 -18.20 10.24
C SER A 328 5.71 -16.78 9.72
N THR A 329 5.20 -15.77 10.44
CA THR A 329 5.43 -14.35 10.11
C THR A 329 6.91 -13.99 10.14
N HIS A 330 7.62 -14.42 11.17
CA HIS A 330 9.06 -14.19 11.31
C HIS A 330 9.86 -14.91 10.20
N VAL A 331 9.55 -16.18 9.94
CA VAL A 331 10.24 -16.98 8.91
C VAL A 331 10.04 -16.39 7.50
N ALA A 332 8.81 -15.98 7.15
CA ALA A 332 8.53 -15.38 5.85
C ALA A 332 9.24 -14.04 5.65
N ALA A 333 9.29 -13.20 6.69
CA ALA A 333 10.02 -11.93 6.65
C ALA A 333 11.53 -12.14 6.48
N CYS A 334 12.12 -13.10 7.22
CA CYS A 334 13.52 -13.48 7.06
C CYS A 334 13.82 -13.97 5.64
N ALA A 335 13.02 -14.90 5.12
CA ALA A 335 13.19 -15.43 3.78
C ALA A 335 13.03 -14.34 2.71
N GLY A 336 11.99 -13.51 2.82
CA GLY A 336 11.75 -12.39 1.92
C GLY A 336 12.90 -11.38 1.92
N GLY A 337 13.40 -11.00 3.10
CA GLY A 337 14.52 -10.06 3.21
C GLY A 337 15.80 -10.59 2.57
N VAL A 338 16.14 -11.86 2.82
CA VAL A 338 17.31 -12.52 2.20
C VAL A 338 17.14 -12.59 0.68
N VAL A 339 15.98 -13.05 0.19
CA VAL A 339 15.71 -13.14 -1.26
C VAL A 339 15.66 -11.76 -1.91
N GLY A 340 15.20 -10.72 -1.21
CA GLY A 340 15.24 -9.34 -1.72
C GLY A 340 16.66 -8.85 -2.00
N ILE A 341 17.62 -9.14 -1.11
CA ILE A 341 19.05 -8.86 -1.34
C ILE A 341 19.55 -9.66 -2.56
N LEU A 342 19.24 -10.96 -2.62
CA LEU A 342 19.68 -11.83 -3.72
C LEU A 342 19.08 -11.41 -5.07
N TRP A 343 17.85 -10.91 -5.07
CA TRP A 343 17.19 -10.37 -6.26
C TRP A 343 17.94 -9.15 -6.80
N GLN A 344 18.20 -8.15 -5.95
CA GLN A 344 18.98 -6.97 -6.34
C GLN A 344 20.38 -7.35 -6.86
N TRP A 345 21.03 -8.32 -6.21
CA TRP A 345 22.32 -8.84 -6.66
C TRP A 345 22.22 -9.50 -8.04
N SER A 346 21.17 -10.29 -8.27
CA SER A 346 20.93 -10.97 -9.55
C SER A 346 20.64 -9.99 -10.70
N GLU A 347 19.91 -8.90 -10.44
CA GLU A 347 19.65 -7.86 -11.45
C GLU A 347 20.96 -7.20 -11.90
N LYS A 348 21.86 -6.88 -10.96
CA LYS A 348 23.18 -6.33 -11.32
C LYS A 348 24.03 -7.29 -12.13
N LEU A 349 24.01 -8.57 -11.79
CA LEU A 349 24.73 -9.59 -12.56
C LEU A 349 24.24 -9.64 -14.01
N LEU A 350 22.91 -9.54 -14.21
CA LEU A 350 22.28 -9.53 -15.52
C LEU A 350 22.58 -8.23 -16.28
N ASP A 351 22.48 -7.07 -15.62
CA ASP A 351 22.75 -5.76 -16.22
C ASP A 351 24.24 -5.57 -16.59
N ALA A 352 25.15 -6.15 -15.82
CA ALA A 352 26.59 -6.21 -16.15
C ALA A 352 26.93 -7.22 -17.28
N GLY A 353 25.91 -7.83 -17.91
CA GLY A 353 26.06 -8.77 -19.02
C GLY A 353 26.79 -10.07 -18.64
N GLY A 354 26.86 -10.41 -17.35
CA GLY A 354 27.58 -11.57 -16.80
C GLY A 354 29.10 -11.59 -16.99
N ARG A 355 29.65 -10.92 -18.02
CA ARG A 355 31.08 -10.95 -18.37
C ARG A 355 31.89 -9.80 -17.75
N ASN A 356 31.24 -8.71 -17.33
CA ASN A 356 31.91 -7.58 -16.69
C ASN A 356 31.84 -7.61 -15.16
N PHE A 357 31.16 -8.59 -14.55
CA PHE A 357 31.10 -8.72 -13.09
C PHE A 357 32.47 -9.05 -12.50
N GLU A 358 33.25 -9.95 -13.13
CA GLU A 358 34.63 -10.26 -12.74
C GLU A 358 35.63 -9.16 -13.09
N ALA A 359 35.28 -8.23 -13.98
CA ALA A 359 36.06 -7.05 -14.29
C ALA A 359 35.69 -5.84 -13.40
N MET A 360 34.55 -5.92 -12.70
CA MET A 360 34.10 -4.87 -11.79
C MET A 360 35.01 -4.85 -10.55
N PRO A 361 35.41 -3.66 -10.06
CA PRO A 361 36.15 -3.52 -8.82
C PRO A 361 35.46 -4.28 -7.67
N PRO A 362 36.20 -4.98 -6.76
CA PRO A 362 35.59 -5.74 -5.67
C PRO A 362 34.62 -4.90 -4.81
N ASP A 363 34.93 -3.63 -4.60
CA ASP A 363 34.07 -2.63 -3.96
C ASP A 363 32.78 -2.40 -4.76
N ALA A 364 32.84 -2.24 -6.09
CA ALA A 364 31.65 -2.04 -6.93
C ALA A 364 30.73 -3.28 -7.05
N ARG A 365 31.24 -4.50 -6.84
CA ARG A 365 30.42 -5.74 -6.85
C ARG A 365 29.44 -5.80 -5.69
N TYR A 366 29.80 -5.19 -4.57
CA TYR A 366 29.04 -5.24 -3.32
C TYR A 366 28.56 -3.86 -2.84
N ALA A 367 28.99 -2.77 -3.48
CA ALA A 367 28.73 -1.38 -3.07
C ALA A 367 27.25 -1.04 -2.85
N ASP A 368 26.36 -1.59 -3.68
CA ASP A 368 24.92 -1.32 -3.57
C ASP A 368 24.12 -2.58 -3.19
N LEU A 369 24.66 -3.47 -2.34
CA LEU A 369 23.82 -4.38 -1.55
C LEU A 369 23.11 -3.54 -0.48
N THR A 370 21.92 -3.10 -0.81
CA THR A 370 21.23 -2.07 -0.02
C THR A 370 20.35 -2.70 1.06
N VAL A 371 20.35 -2.07 2.24
CA VAL A 371 19.37 -2.36 3.29
C VAL A 371 17.93 -2.16 2.79
N ILE A 372 17.74 -1.36 1.75
CA ILE A 372 16.46 -1.11 1.08
C ILE A 372 15.89 -2.40 0.52
N SER A 373 16.69 -3.17 -0.22
CA SER A 373 16.24 -4.43 -0.84
C SER A 373 15.92 -5.49 0.21
N PHE A 374 16.65 -5.49 1.34
CA PHE A 374 16.28 -6.32 2.49
C PHE A 374 14.93 -5.89 3.08
N CYS A 375 14.75 -4.59 3.36
CA CYS A 375 13.51 -4.06 3.92
C CYS A 375 12.31 -4.33 3.02
N ASP A 376 12.45 -4.09 1.72
CA ASP A 376 11.43 -4.36 0.71
C ASP A 376 11.06 -5.85 0.65
N GLY A 377 12.07 -6.72 0.60
CA GLY A 377 11.87 -8.17 0.60
C GLY A 377 11.21 -8.66 1.89
N ALA A 378 11.62 -8.14 3.05
CA ALA A 378 11.04 -8.49 4.34
C ALA A 378 9.57 -8.08 4.42
N ILE A 379 9.23 -6.85 3.98
CA ILE A 379 7.83 -6.38 3.93
C ILE A 379 7.02 -7.22 2.94
N ALA A 380 7.57 -7.57 1.77
CA ALA A 380 6.89 -8.45 0.82
C ALA A 380 6.57 -9.82 1.43
N GLY A 381 7.52 -10.41 2.19
CA GLY A 381 7.30 -11.67 2.89
C GLY A 381 6.26 -11.57 4.00
N LEU A 382 6.27 -10.47 4.77
CA LEU A 382 5.26 -10.17 5.79
C LEU A 382 3.86 -10.07 5.17
N VAL A 383 3.71 -9.33 4.06
CA VAL A 383 2.44 -9.21 3.33
C VAL A 383 1.96 -10.57 2.81
N ALA A 384 2.84 -11.36 2.20
CA ALA A 384 2.44 -12.62 1.58
C ALA A 384 1.99 -13.66 2.61
N ILE A 385 2.65 -13.75 3.78
CA ILE A 385 2.27 -14.73 4.79
C ILE A 385 1.00 -14.34 5.55
N THR A 386 0.59 -13.06 5.55
CA THR A 386 -0.61 -12.56 6.23
C THR A 386 -1.84 -13.48 6.08
N PRO A 387 -2.35 -13.77 4.86
CA PRO A 387 -3.53 -14.61 4.72
C PRO A 387 -3.33 -16.07 5.15
N GLY A 388 -2.09 -16.57 5.17
CA GLY A 388 -1.77 -17.98 5.43
C GLY A 388 -1.21 -18.27 6.82
N SER A 389 -0.82 -17.25 7.58
CA SER A 389 0.02 -17.41 8.78
C SER A 389 -0.54 -18.38 9.82
N GLY A 390 -1.86 -18.41 10.05
CA GLY A 390 -2.54 -19.36 10.92
C GLY A 390 -3.19 -20.56 10.21
N PHE A 391 -2.89 -20.79 8.93
CA PHE A 391 -3.43 -21.88 8.12
C PHE A 391 -2.37 -22.81 7.53
N VAL A 392 -1.11 -22.38 7.43
CA VAL A 392 -0.04 -23.14 6.76
C VAL A 392 1.06 -23.54 7.73
N PRO A 393 1.74 -24.68 7.52
CA PRO A 393 2.80 -25.10 8.41
C PRO A 393 4.00 -24.16 8.31
N VAL A 394 4.68 -23.91 9.44
CA VAL A 394 5.76 -22.92 9.58
C VAL A 394 6.86 -23.06 8.51
N TRP A 395 7.24 -24.28 8.15
CA TRP A 395 8.29 -24.52 7.14
C TRP A 395 7.92 -23.93 5.77
N SER A 396 6.63 -23.91 5.43
CA SER A 396 6.15 -23.38 4.14
C SER A 396 6.23 -21.86 4.09
N ALA A 397 6.25 -21.17 5.24
CA ALA A 397 6.33 -19.71 5.31
C ALA A 397 7.59 -19.13 4.64
N ALA A 398 8.68 -19.90 4.61
CA ALA A 398 9.89 -19.50 3.87
C ALA A 398 9.62 -19.39 2.35
N ILE A 399 8.75 -20.24 1.81
CA ILE A 399 8.32 -20.19 0.39
C ILE A 399 7.53 -18.92 0.14
N PHE A 400 6.63 -18.54 1.04
CA PHE A 400 5.88 -17.28 0.94
C PHE A 400 6.81 -16.09 0.85
N GLY A 401 7.79 -16.00 1.76
CA GLY A 401 8.80 -14.94 1.75
C GLY A 401 9.60 -14.88 0.46
N ALA A 402 10.17 -16.02 0.04
CA ALA A 402 11.01 -16.10 -1.15
C ALA A 402 10.24 -15.77 -2.43
N VAL A 403 9.07 -16.38 -2.64
CA VAL A 403 8.26 -16.14 -3.84
C VAL A 403 7.76 -14.69 -3.88
N ALA A 404 7.33 -14.14 -2.74
CA ALA A 404 6.86 -12.77 -2.67
C ALA A 404 7.96 -11.77 -3.02
N ALA A 405 9.18 -11.93 -2.50
CA ALA A 405 10.29 -11.05 -2.82
C ALA A 405 10.61 -11.03 -4.33
N LEU A 406 10.62 -12.20 -4.97
CA LEU A 406 10.85 -12.31 -6.43
C LEU A 406 9.71 -11.66 -7.24
N VAL A 407 8.46 -11.98 -6.89
CA VAL A 407 7.29 -11.44 -7.61
C VAL A 407 7.19 -9.94 -7.40
N VAL A 408 7.40 -9.43 -6.19
CA VAL A 408 7.39 -7.98 -5.93
C VAL A 408 8.52 -7.28 -6.66
N GLY A 409 9.73 -7.83 -6.69
CA GLY A 409 10.85 -7.28 -7.46
C GLY A 409 10.49 -7.12 -8.95
N PHE A 410 9.92 -8.17 -9.54
CA PHE A 410 9.42 -8.14 -10.92
C PHE A 410 8.27 -7.11 -11.09
N VAL A 411 7.21 -7.21 -10.28
CA VAL A 411 6.03 -6.34 -10.40
C VAL A 411 6.38 -4.86 -10.17
N LYS A 412 7.34 -4.53 -9.31
CA LYS A 412 7.84 -3.15 -9.15
C LYS A 412 8.38 -2.60 -10.46
N LYS A 413 9.23 -3.36 -11.14
CA LYS A 413 9.82 -3.00 -12.44
C LYS A 413 8.76 -2.81 -13.53
N GLU A 414 7.74 -3.67 -13.52
CA GLU A 414 6.65 -3.63 -14.50
C GLU A 414 5.66 -2.50 -14.24
N SER A 415 5.19 -2.40 -13.00
CA SER A 415 4.21 -1.40 -12.58
C SER A 415 4.76 0.02 -12.66
N ALA A 416 6.07 0.25 -12.49
CA ALA A 416 6.65 1.60 -12.59
C ALA A 416 6.41 2.27 -13.96
N ALA A 417 6.32 1.48 -15.04
CA ALA A 417 6.05 1.98 -16.39
C ALA A 417 4.56 2.31 -16.62
N VAL A 418 3.66 1.53 -16.02
CA VAL A 418 2.20 1.65 -16.20
C VAL A 418 1.58 2.58 -15.16
N LEU A 419 1.91 2.37 -13.89
CA LEU A 419 1.46 3.11 -12.71
C LEU A 419 2.50 4.16 -12.28
N ARG A 420 2.88 5.07 -13.20
CA ARG A 420 3.94 6.08 -13.00
C ARG A 420 3.79 6.96 -11.76
N HIS A 421 2.57 7.00 -11.21
CA HIS A 421 2.20 7.78 -10.05
C HIS A 421 2.22 7.01 -8.72
N ASP A 422 2.37 5.69 -8.72
CA ASP A 422 2.67 4.92 -7.51
C ASP A 422 4.18 5.02 -7.20
N LYS A 423 4.57 6.07 -6.46
CA LYS A 423 5.99 6.39 -6.20
C LYS A 423 6.63 5.52 -5.13
N LEU A 424 5.84 4.94 -4.23
CA LEU A 424 6.35 4.07 -3.16
C LEU A 424 6.18 2.58 -3.49
N HIS A 425 5.71 2.26 -4.68
CA HIS A 425 5.41 0.90 -5.11
C HIS A 425 4.44 0.16 -4.19
N VAL A 426 3.46 0.88 -3.62
CA VAL A 426 2.47 0.32 -2.69
C VAL A 426 1.66 -0.78 -3.37
N PHE A 427 1.31 -0.60 -4.65
CA PHE A 427 0.59 -1.61 -5.41
C PHE A 427 1.40 -2.91 -5.51
N ALA A 428 2.67 -2.82 -5.89
CA ALA A 428 3.52 -4.00 -6.06
C ALA A 428 3.71 -4.73 -4.72
N VAL A 429 4.03 -4.00 -3.65
CA VAL A 429 4.27 -4.59 -2.33
C VAL A 429 2.99 -5.19 -1.74
N HIS A 430 1.87 -4.45 -1.73
CA HIS A 430 0.67 -4.91 -1.04
C HIS A 430 -0.26 -5.77 -1.91
N ALA A 431 -0.62 -5.33 -3.12
CA ALA A 431 -1.47 -6.14 -3.99
C ALA A 431 -0.70 -7.29 -4.66
N GLY A 432 0.55 -7.06 -5.06
CA GLY A 432 1.40 -8.10 -5.65
C GLY A 432 1.74 -9.22 -4.66
N ALA A 433 2.31 -8.90 -3.49
CA ALA A 433 2.58 -9.92 -2.48
C ALA A 433 1.29 -10.48 -1.86
N GLY A 434 0.22 -9.67 -1.74
CA GLY A 434 -1.08 -10.14 -1.27
C GLY A 434 -1.68 -11.22 -2.18
N LEU A 435 -1.60 -11.06 -3.50
CA LEU A 435 -1.99 -12.09 -4.48
C LEU A 435 -1.16 -13.37 -4.30
N VAL A 436 0.16 -13.24 -4.18
CA VAL A 436 1.04 -14.40 -3.91
C VAL A 436 0.60 -15.11 -2.64
N GLY A 437 0.39 -14.36 -1.56
CA GLY A 437 -0.07 -14.88 -0.29
C GLY A 437 -1.37 -15.64 -0.41
N MET A 438 -2.40 -15.04 -1.01
CA MET A 438 -3.71 -15.67 -1.19
C MET A 438 -3.62 -16.98 -1.97
N CYS A 439 -2.84 -17.02 -3.06
CA CYS A 439 -2.62 -18.23 -3.84
C CYS A 439 -1.89 -19.31 -3.04
N LEU A 440 -0.78 -18.97 -2.38
CA LEU A 440 0.01 -19.92 -1.60
C LEU A 440 -0.76 -20.44 -0.38
N THR A 441 -1.62 -19.64 0.25
CA THR A 441 -2.54 -20.10 1.31
C THR A 441 -3.45 -21.20 0.79
N GLY A 442 -4.05 -21.03 -0.39
CA GLY A 442 -4.90 -22.07 -1.00
C GLY A 442 -4.14 -23.36 -1.33
N LEU A 443 -2.83 -23.27 -1.60
CA LEU A 443 -1.97 -24.41 -1.92
C LEU A 443 -1.46 -25.16 -0.69
N PHE A 444 -1.09 -24.44 0.37
CA PHE A 444 -0.39 -24.97 1.55
C PHE A 444 -1.25 -25.06 2.82
N ALA A 445 -2.55 -24.73 2.74
CA ALA A 445 -3.46 -24.86 3.88
C ALA A 445 -3.44 -26.28 4.46
N ASP A 446 -3.22 -26.37 5.77
CA ASP A 446 -2.98 -27.62 6.48
C ASP A 446 -3.92 -27.75 7.69
N PRO A 447 -4.75 -28.81 7.76
CA PRO A 447 -5.68 -29.02 8.87
C PRO A 447 -5.00 -29.09 10.23
N THR A 448 -3.77 -29.65 10.31
CA THR A 448 -3.07 -29.82 11.58
C THR A 448 -2.65 -28.48 12.17
N THR A 449 -2.24 -27.54 11.32
CA THR A 449 -1.92 -26.17 11.69
C THR A 449 -3.16 -25.41 12.15
N VAL A 450 -4.29 -25.55 11.43
CA VAL A 450 -5.55 -24.89 11.82
C VAL A 450 -6.01 -25.37 13.20
N GLY A 451 -5.87 -26.67 13.48
CA GLY A 451 -6.28 -27.28 14.74
C GLY A 451 -5.33 -27.10 15.92
N LEU A 452 -4.26 -26.29 15.80
CA LEU A 452 -3.32 -26.06 16.91
C LEU A 452 -3.95 -25.36 18.12
N ASP A 453 -5.07 -24.68 17.93
CA ASP A 453 -5.86 -24.09 19.02
C ASP A 453 -6.80 -25.12 19.69
N GLY A 454 -6.88 -26.34 19.16
CA GLY A 454 -7.67 -27.44 19.70
C GLY A 454 -9.17 -27.39 19.38
N HIS A 455 -9.63 -26.38 18.63
CA HIS A 455 -11.06 -26.21 18.34
C HIS A 455 -11.37 -25.70 16.92
N SER A 456 -10.43 -25.05 16.24
CA SER A 456 -10.65 -24.62 14.86
C SER A 456 -10.44 -25.78 13.90
N THR A 457 -11.31 -25.88 12.91
CA THR A 457 -11.15 -26.82 11.80
C THR A 457 -10.96 -26.06 10.50
N LEU A 458 -10.26 -26.68 9.56
CA LEU A 458 -10.04 -26.11 8.24
C LEU A 458 -11.39 -25.93 7.54
N PRO A 459 -11.77 -24.71 7.11
CA PRO A 459 -13.01 -24.50 6.38
C PRO A 459 -13.09 -25.42 5.15
N HIS A 460 -14.27 -26.02 4.96
CA HIS A 460 -14.57 -26.93 3.86
C HIS A 460 -13.47 -27.98 3.62
N PRO A 461 -13.20 -28.87 4.60
CA PRO A 461 -12.13 -29.87 4.49
C PRO A 461 -12.30 -30.79 3.27
N GLU A 462 -13.50 -30.92 2.74
CA GLU A 462 -13.83 -31.66 1.52
C GLU A 462 -13.31 -31.01 0.23
N TYR A 463 -12.91 -29.74 0.24
CA TYR A 463 -12.39 -29.05 -0.95
C TYR A 463 -11.00 -29.53 -1.33
N SER A 464 -10.84 -29.91 -2.60
CA SER A 464 -9.53 -30.14 -3.20
C SER A 464 -8.68 -28.87 -3.21
N THR A 465 -7.36 -29.03 -3.23
CA THR A 465 -6.39 -27.92 -3.34
C THR A 465 -6.67 -27.02 -4.54
N GLY A 466 -7.03 -27.61 -5.70
CA GLY A 466 -7.38 -26.84 -6.89
C GLY A 466 -8.64 -25.99 -6.72
N ARG A 467 -9.67 -26.51 -6.02
CA ARG A 467 -10.89 -25.75 -5.71
C ARG A 467 -10.60 -24.61 -4.75
N ARG A 468 -9.80 -24.86 -3.70
CA ARG A 468 -9.34 -23.82 -2.76
C ARG A 468 -8.61 -22.70 -3.50
N LEU A 469 -7.59 -23.04 -4.30
CA LEU A 469 -6.87 -22.07 -5.12
C LEU A 469 -7.81 -21.25 -6.02
N GLY A 470 -8.78 -21.90 -6.66
CA GLY A 470 -9.79 -21.23 -7.48
C GLY A 470 -10.60 -20.19 -6.70
N TYR A 471 -11.00 -20.50 -5.47
CA TYR A 471 -11.72 -19.56 -4.60
C TYR A 471 -10.85 -18.44 -4.08
N GLN A 472 -9.58 -18.70 -3.72
CA GLN A 472 -8.62 -17.65 -3.38
C GLN A 472 -8.50 -16.65 -4.54
N ILE A 473 -8.31 -17.14 -5.77
CA ILE A 473 -8.20 -16.28 -6.96
C ILE A 473 -9.50 -15.50 -7.20
N ALA A 474 -10.66 -16.14 -7.07
CA ALA A 474 -11.95 -15.46 -7.24
C ALA A 474 -12.13 -14.32 -6.24
N ASP A 475 -11.74 -14.52 -4.97
CA ASP A 475 -11.75 -13.49 -3.95
C ASP A 475 -10.81 -12.32 -4.27
N VAL A 476 -9.56 -12.61 -4.64
CA VAL A 476 -8.61 -11.57 -5.05
C VAL A 476 -9.17 -10.75 -6.22
N LEU A 477 -9.70 -11.40 -7.26
CA LEU A 477 -10.26 -10.71 -8.41
C LEU A 477 -11.47 -9.85 -8.04
N ALA A 478 -12.35 -10.34 -7.17
CA ALA A 478 -13.49 -9.60 -6.68
C ALA A 478 -13.06 -8.35 -5.88
N ALA A 479 -12.09 -8.51 -4.99
CA ALA A 479 -11.54 -7.41 -4.18
C ALA A 479 -10.82 -6.37 -5.05
N VAL A 480 -10.00 -6.80 -6.01
CA VAL A 480 -9.34 -5.90 -6.98
C VAL A 480 -10.39 -5.13 -7.77
N ALA A 481 -11.37 -5.81 -8.36
CA ALA A 481 -12.40 -5.16 -9.16
C ALA A 481 -13.22 -4.16 -8.33
N TYR A 482 -13.69 -4.57 -7.15
CA TYR A 482 -14.51 -3.72 -6.30
C TYR A 482 -13.74 -2.51 -5.76
N SER A 483 -12.57 -2.74 -5.16
CA SER A 483 -11.76 -1.66 -4.59
C SER A 483 -11.30 -0.67 -5.65
N PHE A 484 -10.98 -1.13 -6.86
CA PHE A 484 -10.65 -0.26 -7.98
C PHE A 484 -11.85 0.60 -8.39
N VAL A 485 -12.98 -0.03 -8.74
CA VAL A 485 -14.17 0.66 -9.24
C VAL A 485 -14.74 1.63 -8.21
N MET A 486 -14.84 1.20 -6.95
CA MET A 486 -15.41 2.03 -5.89
C MET A 486 -14.47 3.19 -5.54
N THR A 487 -13.15 2.98 -5.52
CA THR A 487 -12.18 4.08 -5.38
C THR A 487 -12.36 5.11 -6.48
N ILE A 488 -12.44 4.68 -7.75
CA ILE A 488 -12.68 5.60 -8.88
C ILE A 488 -14.02 6.33 -8.74
N ALA A 489 -15.07 5.65 -8.29
CA ALA A 489 -16.38 6.26 -8.07
C ALA A 489 -16.32 7.36 -6.99
N ILE A 490 -15.67 7.10 -5.86
CA ILE A 490 -15.48 8.09 -4.77
C ILE A 490 -14.70 9.30 -5.29
N LEU A 491 -13.62 9.08 -6.04
CA LEU A 491 -12.79 10.17 -6.59
C LEU A 491 -13.59 11.06 -7.55
N ASN A 492 -14.38 10.45 -8.44
CA ASN A 492 -15.27 11.19 -9.33
C ASN A 492 -16.37 11.94 -8.57
N PHE A 493 -16.95 11.32 -7.54
CA PHE A 493 -17.95 11.96 -6.68
C PHE A 493 -17.38 13.19 -5.95
N MET A 494 -16.17 13.08 -5.40
CA MET A 494 -15.51 14.20 -4.75
C MET A 494 -15.19 15.33 -5.74
N LYS A 495 -14.72 15.00 -6.94
CA LYS A 495 -14.49 15.98 -8.01
C LYS A 495 -15.80 16.70 -8.39
N PHE A 496 -16.88 15.95 -8.57
CA PHE A 496 -18.20 16.51 -8.87
C PHE A 496 -18.72 17.40 -7.75
N SER A 497 -18.58 16.99 -6.49
CA SER A 497 -19.02 17.77 -5.32
C SER A 497 -18.34 19.13 -5.24
N VAL A 498 -17.02 19.19 -5.50
CA VAL A 498 -16.28 20.46 -5.56
C VAL A 498 -16.79 21.35 -6.71
N PHE A 499 -16.99 20.76 -7.89
CA PHE A 499 -17.55 21.48 -9.04
C PHE A 499 -18.96 22.02 -8.76
N ALA A 500 -19.84 21.21 -8.18
CA ALA A 500 -21.21 21.60 -7.84
C ALA A 500 -21.23 22.73 -6.81
N PHE A 501 -20.38 22.66 -5.79
CA PHE A 501 -20.25 23.71 -4.78
C PHE A 501 -19.78 25.04 -5.40
N GLN A 502 -18.73 24.99 -6.24
CA GLN A 502 -18.26 26.17 -6.98
C GLN A 502 -19.33 26.75 -7.91
N TRP A 503 -20.09 25.88 -8.58
CA TRP A 503 -21.19 26.29 -9.44
C TRP A 503 -22.33 26.93 -8.64
N LEU A 504 -22.72 26.39 -7.49
CA LEU A 504 -23.75 26.97 -6.61
C LEU A 504 -23.33 28.36 -6.11
N LEU A 505 -22.11 28.52 -5.61
CA LEU A 505 -21.58 29.82 -5.20
C LEU A 505 -21.55 30.83 -6.36
N SER A 506 -21.34 30.35 -7.59
CA SER A 506 -21.39 31.22 -8.77
C SER A 506 -22.81 31.65 -9.16
N ARG A 507 -23.86 30.95 -8.70
CA ARG A 507 -25.27 31.30 -8.96
C ARG A 507 -25.84 32.31 -7.97
N ASP A 508 -25.38 32.32 -6.72
CA ASP A 508 -25.76 33.30 -5.69
C ASP A 508 -25.05 34.66 -5.86
N ALA A 509 -24.88 35.07 -7.12
CA ALA A 509 -24.26 36.32 -7.52
C ALA A 509 -25.12 37.57 -7.27
N THR A 510 -25.79 37.66 -6.10
CA THR A 510 -26.31 38.93 -5.55
C THR A 510 -25.18 39.83 -5.02
N LEU A 511 -23.92 39.38 -5.09
CA LEU A 511 -22.70 40.13 -4.77
C LEU A 511 -22.02 40.78 -5.99
N ARG A 512 -22.60 40.70 -7.19
CA ARG A 512 -22.06 41.36 -8.38
C ARG A 512 -22.73 42.71 -8.58
N ASP A 513 -21.94 43.77 -8.69
CA ASP A 513 -22.45 45.04 -9.21
C ASP A 513 -22.77 44.92 -10.72
N ALA A 514 -23.43 45.94 -11.29
CA ALA A 514 -23.85 45.96 -12.69
C ALA A 514 -22.68 45.91 -13.71
N SER A 515 -21.43 45.97 -13.24
CA SER A 515 -20.20 45.79 -14.01
C SER A 515 -19.57 44.39 -13.86
N GLY A 516 -20.14 43.51 -13.03
CA GLY A 516 -19.68 42.14 -12.84
C GLY A 516 -18.52 41.98 -11.85
N CYS A 517 -18.19 43.01 -11.05
CA CYS A 517 -17.15 42.94 -10.02
C CYS A 517 -17.77 42.79 -8.61
N TYR A 518 -17.02 42.11 -7.73
CA TYR A 518 -17.40 41.87 -6.33
C TYR A 518 -17.38 43.19 -5.52
N LYS A 519 -18.27 43.33 -4.53
CA LYS A 519 -18.34 44.50 -3.63
C LYS A 519 -16.98 44.80 -2.96
N ARG A 520 -16.59 46.08 -2.95
CA ARG A 520 -15.43 46.59 -2.19
C ARG A 520 -15.80 46.90 -0.74
N ASP A 521 -14.86 46.72 0.17
CA ASP A 521 -14.92 47.31 1.52
C ASP A 521 -14.72 48.84 1.48
N GLU A 522 -14.94 49.52 2.61
CA GLU A 522 -14.78 50.99 2.74
C GLU A 522 -13.33 51.47 2.51
N ALA A 523 -12.35 50.56 2.54
CA ALA A 523 -10.94 50.84 2.25
C ALA A 523 -10.57 50.61 0.78
N GLY A 524 -11.52 50.18 -0.06
CA GLY A 524 -11.33 50.00 -1.50
C GLY A 524 -10.72 48.64 -1.89
N ASN A 525 -10.64 47.68 -0.96
CA ASN A 525 -10.17 46.32 -1.21
C ASN A 525 -11.33 45.41 -1.64
N TYR A 526 -11.04 44.42 -2.48
CA TYR A 526 -12.00 43.39 -2.85
C TYR A 526 -12.10 42.38 -1.71
N GLU A 527 -13.24 42.33 -1.00
CA GLU A 527 -13.53 41.20 -0.10
C GLU A 527 -13.98 40.01 -0.94
N VAL A 528 -13.00 39.22 -1.35
CA VAL A 528 -13.21 37.93 -2.00
C VAL A 528 -12.19 36.97 -1.44
N GLU A 529 -12.47 36.42 -0.26
CA GLU A 529 -11.85 35.15 0.17
C GLU A 529 -12.45 34.00 -0.68
N VAL A 530 -12.26 34.07 -2.00
CA VAL A 530 -12.47 32.90 -2.85
C VAL A 530 -11.27 32.02 -2.61
N PHE A 531 -11.51 30.90 -1.93
CA PHE A 531 -10.68 29.72 -2.03
C PHE A 531 -10.57 29.34 -3.52
N VAL A 532 -9.61 29.92 -4.24
CA VAL A 532 -9.25 29.55 -5.62
C VAL A 532 -8.52 28.21 -5.53
N ASP A 533 -9.31 27.17 -5.31
CA ASP A 533 -8.86 25.80 -5.18
C ASP A 533 -8.85 25.16 -6.56
N ASN A 534 -7.87 25.55 -7.37
CA ASN A 534 -7.63 24.97 -8.69
C ASN A 534 -7.46 23.44 -8.60
N LEU A 535 -8.37 22.72 -9.24
CA LEU A 535 -8.30 21.28 -9.56
C LEU A 535 -7.33 20.98 -10.72
N GLN A 536 -6.62 21.98 -11.23
CA GLN A 536 -5.64 21.82 -12.31
C GLN A 536 -4.21 21.84 -11.74
N ALA A 537 -3.52 20.71 -11.89
CA ALA A 537 -2.09 20.65 -11.67
C ALA A 537 -1.37 21.59 -12.65
N THR A 538 -0.42 22.39 -12.14
CA THR A 538 0.97 22.58 -12.62
C THR A 538 1.44 23.97 -12.20
N GLN A 539 2.37 24.05 -11.25
CA GLN A 539 3.68 24.69 -11.43
C GLN A 539 4.56 24.34 -10.21
N PRO A 540 5.76 23.78 -10.39
CA PRO A 540 6.80 23.92 -9.38
C PRO A 540 7.22 25.40 -9.40
N GLN A 541 6.92 26.15 -8.35
CA GLN A 541 7.47 27.50 -8.25
C GLN A 541 8.99 27.41 -8.05
N ARG A 542 9.67 27.75 -9.16
CA ARG A 542 10.94 28.47 -9.30
C ARG A 542 11.80 28.61 -8.05
N TRP A 543 13.01 28.07 -8.16
CA TRP A 543 14.25 28.58 -7.59
C TRP A 543 14.24 30.11 -7.47
N ARG A 544 13.96 30.63 -6.28
CA ARG A 544 14.58 31.87 -5.82
C ARG A 544 15.71 31.42 -4.93
N ASP A 545 16.92 31.53 -5.46
CA ASP A 545 18.18 31.73 -4.78
C ASP A 545 19.28 31.50 -5.83
N ASP A 546 19.29 32.35 -6.86
CA ASP A 546 20.45 32.51 -7.74
C ASP A 546 20.95 33.95 -7.55
N PRO A 547 22.14 34.15 -6.94
CA PRO A 547 22.68 35.49 -6.66
C PRO A 547 23.03 36.29 -7.92
N LEU A 548 22.96 35.71 -9.11
CA LEU A 548 23.45 36.34 -10.36
C LEU A 548 22.41 37.20 -11.10
N LEU A 549 21.19 37.37 -10.56
CA LEU A 549 20.13 38.19 -11.17
C LEU A 549 19.72 39.43 -10.35
N GLN A 550 20.59 39.89 -9.43
CA GLN A 550 20.43 41.23 -8.83
C GLN A 550 21.19 42.27 -9.66
N GLY A 551 20.60 42.65 -10.79
CA GLY A 551 21.11 43.73 -11.62
C GLY A 551 19.97 44.41 -12.36
N SER A 552 19.72 45.68 -12.03
CA SER A 552 18.80 46.62 -12.70
C SER A 552 17.29 46.43 -12.43
N VAL A 553 16.84 47.00 -11.31
CA VAL A 553 15.47 47.54 -11.23
C VAL A 553 15.56 49.00 -11.68
N ALA A 554 15.19 49.28 -12.93
CA ALA A 554 14.92 50.63 -13.39
C ALA A 554 13.40 50.87 -13.38
N ALA A 555 13.02 52.02 -12.84
CA ALA A 555 11.65 52.50 -12.74
C ALA A 555 10.98 52.64 -14.11
N ASN A 556 9.65 52.54 -14.09
CA ASN A 556 8.68 52.74 -15.17
C ASN A 556 8.35 51.48 -15.97
N GLY A 557 7.22 50.88 -15.61
CA GLY A 557 6.71 49.67 -16.20
C GLY A 557 6.29 49.84 -17.66
N VAL A 558 6.80 48.96 -18.50
CA VAL A 558 6.16 48.30 -19.64
C VAL A 558 7.05 47.06 -19.92
N VAL A 559 6.49 45.86 -19.98
CA VAL A 559 7.19 44.71 -20.60
C VAL A 559 6.36 44.23 -21.77
N ILE A 560 6.89 44.45 -22.97
CA ILE A 560 6.40 43.96 -24.25
C ILE A 560 6.85 42.50 -24.41
N ALA A 561 5.92 41.61 -24.76
CA ALA A 561 6.22 40.23 -25.12
C ALA A 561 6.85 40.17 -26.52
N GLY A 562 7.96 39.44 -26.69
CA GLY A 562 8.58 39.29 -28.00
C GLY A 562 9.62 38.17 -28.09
N ALA A 563 9.23 37.10 -28.81
CA ALA A 563 10.01 36.29 -29.75
C ALA A 563 11.33 35.60 -29.35
N ASN A 564 11.31 34.28 -29.51
CA ASN A 564 12.43 33.34 -29.69
C ASN A 564 13.49 33.82 -30.71
N PRO A 565 14.80 33.62 -30.44
CA PRO A 565 15.81 33.56 -31.48
C PRO A 565 16.54 32.21 -31.47
N HIS A 566 16.09 31.28 -32.31
CA HIS A 566 16.97 30.28 -32.89
C HIS A 566 16.59 30.13 -34.36
N ILE A 567 17.39 30.74 -35.22
CA ILE A 567 17.73 30.40 -36.62
C ILE A 567 18.58 31.59 -37.05
N LEU A 568 19.85 31.38 -37.39
CA LEU A 568 20.49 31.92 -38.60
C LEU A 568 21.87 31.24 -38.77
N ALA A 569 22.10 30.82 -40.01
CA ALA A 569 23.28 30.12 -40.53
C ALA A 569 24.46 31.11 -40.78
N PRO A 570 25.66 30.64 -41.21
CA PRO A 570 26.89 31.41 -41.14
C PRO A 570 27.03 32.40 -42.31
N GLY A 571 27.64 33.56 -42.04
CA GLY A 571 28.00 34.56 -43.04
C GLY A 571 29.20 35.38 -42.60
N ASP A 572 30.14 35.52 -43.53
CA ASP A 572 31.48 36.09 -43.42
C ASP A 572 31.53 37.56 -42.92
N GLY A 573 32.60 37.91 -42.20
CA GLY A 573 32.95 39.30 -41.88
C GLY A 573 34.20 39.42 -41.01
N GLN A 574 35.31 39.85 -41.63
CA GLN A 574 36.58 40.25 -40.99
C GLN A 574 36.39 41.39 -39.97
N GLY A 575 37.23 41.43 -38.92
CA GLY A 575 37.41 42.65 -38.11
C GLY A 575 38.05 42.43 -36.73
N ASP A 576 39.38 42.46 -36.70
CA ASP A 576 40.31 42.95 -35.66
C ASP A 576 39.91 43.03 -34.17
N GLY A 577 40.79 42.45 -33.33
CA GLY A 577 41.56 43.27 -32.38
C GLY A 577 41.13 43.30 -30.90
N ASN A 578 42.05 42.82 -30.06
CA ASN A 578 42.25 43.09 -28.63
C ASN A 578 41.43 42.28 -27.62
N GLY A 579 42.16 41.41 -26.91
CA GLY A 579 41.70 40.72 -25.73
C GLY A 579 41.84 41.55 -24.46
N GLU A 580 41.10 41.14 -23.44
CA GLU A 580 41.42 41.39 -22.03
C GLU A 580 40.81 40.25 -21.20
N ALA A 581 41.66 39.59 -20.42
CA ALA A 581 41.29 38.57 -19.46
C ALA A 581 40.85 39.23 -18.15
N LEU A 582 39.63 38.93 -17.67
CA LEU A 582 39.13 39.45 -16.39
C LEU A 582 39.29 38.41 -15.28
N HIS A 583 40.27 38.68 -14.41
CA HIS A 583 40.45 38.13 -13.08
C HIS A 583 39.26 38.49 -12.16
N ILE A 584 38.71 37.52 -11.44
CA ILE A 584 37.75 37.76 -10.35
C ILE A 584 38.47 37.59 -9.01
N GLN A 585 38.64 38.70 -8.28
CA GLN A 585 39.00 38.71 -6.86
C GLN A 585 37.74 38.55 -6.00
N ASN A 586 37.88 37.76 -4.93
CA ASN A 586 36.87 37.48 -3.91
C ASN A 586 36.93 38.54 -2.78
N PRO A 587 35.85 39.29 -2.48
CA PRO A 587 35.78 40.10 -1.28
C PRO A 587 34.79 39.47 -0.29
N ASN A 588 35.31 38.76 0.70
CA ASN A 588 35.02 38.94 2.14
C ASN A 588 35.49 37.69 2.91
N GLY A 589 36.68 37.80 3.51
CA GLY A 589 37.19 36.81 4.45
C GLY A 589 36.51 36.91 5.81
N VAL A 590 35.84 35.82 6.18
CA VAL A 590 35.88 35.12 7.47
C VAL A 590 35.69 33.63 7.16
#